data_AF-T1DFJ6-F1
#
_entry.id   AF-T1DFJ6-F1
#
_cell.length_a   1.000
_cell.length_b   1.000
_cell.length_c   1.000
_cell.angle_alpha   90.00
_cell.angle_beta   90.00
_cell.angle_gamma   90.00
#
_symmetry.space_group_name_H-M   'P 1'
#
loop_
_entity.id
_entity.type
_entity.pdbx_description
1 polymer ?
#
loop_
_entity_poly.entity_id
_entity_poly.type
_entity_poly.pdbx_seq_one_letter_code
_entity_poly.pdbx_strand_id
1 'polypeptide(L)' 'MSKGERNEQLKSLHETLLKQRASVAMGGAPSNPGLIKSVKRQIARILTVNRMEEIK' A
#
# COMPACT_ATOMS: atom_id res chain seq x y z
N MET A 1 0.77 4.91 -16.82
CA MET A 1 1.11 3.82 -15.91
C MET A 1 0.39 2.57 -16.39
N SER A 2 1.13 1.54 -16.76
CA SER A 2 0.56 0.28 -17.25
C SER A 2 -0.07 -0.53 -16.10
N LYS A 3 -1.01 -1.44 -16.40
CA LYS A 3 -1.58 -2.38 -15.41
C LYS A 3 -0.47 -3.19 -14.71
N GLY A 4 0.60 -3.54 -15.45
CA GLY A 4 1.77 -4.21 -14.90
C GLY A 4 2.50 -3.39 -13.84
N GLU A 5 2.84 -2.14 -14.16
CA GLU A 5 3.49 -1.20 -13.22
C GLU A 5 2.62 -0.97 -11.97
N ARG A 6 1.29 -0.95 -12.11
CA ARG A 6 0.37 -0.76 -10.98
C ARG A 6 0.38 -1.94 -10.04
N ASN A 7 0.42 -3.15 -10.57
CA ASN A 7 0.52 -4.36 -9.77
C ASN A 7 1.87 -4.44 -9.05
N GLU A 8 2.94 -3.98 -9.70
CA GLU A 8 4.27 -3.95 -9.10
C GLU A 8 4.36 -2.93 -7.94
N GLN A 9 3.82 -1.72 -8.14
CA GLN A 9 3.67 -0.75 -7.05
C GLN A 9 2.77 -1.27 -5.93
N LEU A 10 1.67 -1.95 -6.26
CA LEU A 10 0.77 -2.52 -5.26
C LEU A 10 1.50 -3.55 -4.40
N LYS A 11 2.32 -4.41 -5.01
CA LYS A 11 3.17 -5.37 -4.30
C LYS A 11 4.14 -4.68 -3.34
N SER A 12 4.84 -3.62 -3.79
CA SER A 12 5.78 -2.89 -2.93
C SER A 12 5.09 -2.17 -1.76
N LEU A 13 3.88 -1.65 -1.96
CA LEU A 13 3.06 -1.03 -0.92
C LEU A 13 2.60 -2.06 0.13
N HIS A 14 2.25 -3.27 -0.31
CA HIS A 14 1.92 -4.37 0.61
C HIS A 14 3.13 -4.81 1.45
N GLU A 15 4.32 -4.93 0.84
CA GLU A 15 5.55 -5.22 1.57
C GLU A 15 5.88 -4.13 2.59
N THR A 16 5.72 -2.87 2.22
CA THR A 16 5.90 -1.73 3.12
C THR A 16 4.93 -1.79 4.29
N LEU A 17 3.66 -2.08 4.04
CA LEU A 17 2.64 -2.24 5.08
C LEU A 17 2.99 -3.38 6.04
N LEU A 18 3.49 -4.50 5.53
CA LEU A 18 3.90 -5.66 6.33
C LEU A 18 5.07 -5.31 7.25
N LYS A 19 6.12 -4.68 6.71
CA LYS A 19 7.29 -4.25 7.50
C LYS A 19 6.91 -3.30 8.63
N GLN A 20 6.03 -2.33 8.33
CA GLN A 20 5.56 -1.37 9.34
C GLN A 20 4.73 -2.04 10.43
N ARG A 21 3.85 -2.99 10.06
CA ARG A 21 3.10 -3.78 11.05
C ARG A 21 4.00 -4.63 11.93
N ALA A 22 5.03 -5.25 11.35
CA ALA A 22 6.00 -6.03 12.10
C ALA A 22 6.76 -5.15 13.11
N SER A 23 7.19 -3.95 12.69
CA SER A 23 7.84 -2.98 13.58
C SER A 23 6.95 -2.56 14.75
N VAL A 24 5.66 -2.29 14.49
CA VAL A 24 4.70 -1.94 15.54
C VAL A 24 4.45 -3.12 16.48
N ALA A 25 4.34 -4.35 15.95
CA ALA A 25 4.12 -5.56 16.75
C ALA A 25 5.30 -5.86 17.68
N MET A 26 6.53 -5.54 17.28
CA MET A 26 7.73 -5.66 18.12
C MET A 26 7.83 -4.58 19.21
N GLY A 27 6.82 -3.71 19.36
CA GLY A 27 6.81 -2.64 20.36
C GLY A 27 7.68 -1.44 19.99
N GLY A 28 8.15 -1.37 18.74
CA GLY A 28 8.86 -0.20 18.23
C GLY A 28 7.91 0.99 18.11
N ALA A 29 8.29 2.13 18.66
CA ALA A 29 7.60 3.38 18.39
C ALA A 29 7.63 3.64 16.88
N PRO A 30 6.48 3.85 16.22
CA PRO A 30 6.47 4.08 14.78
C PRO A 30 7.18 5.41 14.49
N SER A 31 8.28 5.36 13.75
CA SER A 31 9.04 6.55 13.31
C SER A 31 8.19 7.51 12.48
N ASN A 32 7.12 7.01 11.86
CA ASN A 32 6.08 7.83 11.25
C ASN A 32 4.68 7.23 11.55
N PRO A 33 3.91 7.78 12.50
CA PRO A 33 2.59 7.25 12.86
C PRO A 33 1.57 7.35 11.71
N GLY A 34 1.77 8.27 10.75
CA GLY A 34 0.89 8.47 9.60
C GLY A 34 1.16 7.50 8.43
N LEU A 35 2.28 6.78 8.46
CA LEU A 35 2.74 5.98 7.32
C LEU A 35 1.78 4.84 6.97
N ILE A 36 1.31 4.09 7.97
CA ILE A 36 0.35 2.99 7.76
C ILE A 36 -0.94 3.50 7.09
N LYS A 37 -1.45 4.65 7.54
CA LYS A 37 -2.66 5.27 6.98
C LYS A 37 -2.43 5.74 5.55
N SER A 38 -1.26 6.32 5.25
CA SER A 38 -0.86 6.75 3.91
C SER A 38 -0.77 5.57 2.94
N VAL A 39 -0.05 4.51 3.32
CA VAL A 39 0.13 3.31 2.49
C VAL A 39 -1.21 2.65 2.19
N LYS A 40 -2.10 2.50 3.19
CA LYS A 40 -3.46 1.98 2.97
C LYS A 40 -4.26 2.80 1.96
N ARG A 41 -4.18 4.14 2.03
CA ARG A 41 -4.85 5.03 1.06
C ARG A 41 -4.28 4.90 -0.35
N GLN A 42 -2.97 4.72 -0.47
CA GLN A 42 -2.33 4.51 -1.77
C GLN A 42 -2.77 3.19 -2.41
N ILE A 43 -2.78 2.10 -1.63
CA ILE A 43 -3.30 0.79 -2.09
C ILE A 43 -4.75 0.93 -2.56
N ALA A 44 -5.61 1.59 -1.77
CA ALA A 44 -7.01 1.79 -2.12
C ALA A 44 -7.17 2.54 -3.45
N ARG A 45 -6.38 3.60 -3.70
CA ARG A 45 -6.41 4.35 -4.97
C ARG A 45 -6.03 3.48 -6.17
N ILE A 46 -4.98 2.68 -6.06
CA ILE A 46 -4.55 1.80 -7.15
C ILE A 46 -5.63 0.75 -7.47
N LEU A 47 -6.21 0.15 -6.43
CA LEU A 47 -7.32 -0.80 -6.59
C LEU A 47 -8.55 -0.15 -7.23
N THR A 48 -8.89 1.08 -6.87
CA THR A 48 -10.00 1.82 -7.50
C THR A 48 -9.73 2.06 -8.98
N VAL A 49 -8.52 2.49 -9.35
CA VAL A 49 -8.15 2.70 -10.76
C VAL A 49 -8.21 1.38 -11.54
N ASN A 50 -7.65 0.30 -11.00
CA ASN A 50 -7.72 -1.02 -11.63
C ASN A 50 -9.15 -1.48 -11.84
N ARG A 51 -10.03 -1.27 -10.85
CA ARG A 51 -11.45 -1.62 -10.96
C ARG A 51 -12.18 -0.78 -12.01
N MET A 52 -11.87 0.52 -12.08
CA MET A 52 -12.44 1.42 -13.09
C MET A 52 -12.02 1.01 -14.51
N GLU A 53 -10.78 0.55 -14.70
CA GLU A 53 -10.31 0.03 -15.98
C GLU A 53 -10.93 -1.32 -16.35
N GLU A 54 -11.23 -2.18 -15.38
CA GLU A 54 -11.87 -3.47 -15.63
C GLU A 54 -13.36 -3.38 -15.97
N ILE A 55 -14.04 -2.35 -15.49
CA ILE A 55 -15.46 -2.11 -15.77
C ILE A 55 -15.66 -1.45 -17.16
N LYS A 56 -14.60 -0.86 -17.72
CA LYS A 56 -14.62 -0.08 -18.95
C LYS A 56 -14.37 -0.97 -20.17
#